data_AF-F4PYM7-F1
#
_entry.id   AF-F4PYM7-F1
#
_cell.length_a   1.000
_cell.length_b   1.000
_cell.length_c   1.000
_cell.angle_alpha   90.00
_cell.angle_beta   90.00
_cell.angle_gamma   90.00
#
_symmetry.space_group_name_H-M   'P 1'
#
loop_
_entity.id
_entity.type
_entity.pdbx_description
1 polymer ?
#
loop_
_entity_poly.entity_id
_entity_poly.type
_entity_poly.pdbx_seq_one_letter_code
_entity_poly.pdbx_strand_id
1 'polypeptide(L)'
;MPLPLPARKNLKEHEQFLADAHTKIKNVLGLEWTIEFDFEAILAAVSDPKWVGGDLGDLFYKRVAVFIGENIERLSNKDSSIKESLIANNTNKKVVVSIVAKVPNSSYWQYVFENGSLSVYGCPSLANMDTVKYLDFEIPSGSIYSMKALLNIKSVKPKYDEAFATLKKVTSADWTLDQASVDEFYGVAKEKYDTIIGDLVAEVLLAVAFNVETRGKEEMVLEAFNEATSNHTIVFRYVKESPSYWIWSFDNGSLVLTYRAITNLSDNKYHDFEKLLWTTDRKACENRGGHWKVQEFEIAMNMF
;
A
#
# COMPACT_ATOMS: atom_id res chain seq x y z
N MET A 1 -25.05 36.22 8.04
CA MET A 1 -25.01 37.68 8.36
C MET A 1 -23.69 38.19 7.80
N PRO A 2 -23.67 39.21 6.93
CA PRO A 2 -22.42 39.60 6.27
C PRO A 2 -21.34 39.90 7.31
N LEU A 3 -20.13 39.39 7.07
CA LEU A 3 -19.00 39.51 8.01
C LEU A 3 -18.77 40.97 8.44
N PRO A 4 -18.38 41.22 9.70
CA PRO A 4 -18.04 42.56 10.18
C PRO A 4 -17.01 43.26 9.26
N LEU A 5 -17.08 44.59 9.17
CA LEU A 5 -16.16 45.36 8.31
C LEU A 5 -14.67 45.09 8.61
N PRO A 6 -14.21 44.98 9.88
CA PRO A 6 -12.81 44.64 10.17
C PRO A 6 -12.40 43.29 9.58
N ALA A 7 -13.25 42.26 9.73
CA ALA A 7 -13.01 40.93 9.20
C ALA A 7 -12.86 40.96 7.66
N ARG A 8 -13.76 41.69 6.98
CA ARG A 8 -13.68 41.87 5.51
C ARG A 8 -12.43 42.59 5.06
N LYS A 9 -11.97 43.61 5.81
CA LYS A 9 -10.70 44.30 5.52
C LYS A 9 -9.51 43.36 5.67
N ASN A 10 -9.44 42.63 6.77
CA ASN A 10 -8.35 41.70 7.04
C ASN A 10 -8.29 40.57 5.99
N LEU A 11 -9.43 40.03 5.54
CA LEU A 11 -9.48 39.08 4.41
C LEU A 11 -8.93 39.69 3.11
N LYS A 12 -9.32 40.93 2.79
CA LYS A 12 -8.86 41.63 1.58
C LYS A 12 -7.36 41.92 1.61
N GLU A 13 -6.82 42.28 2.77
CA GLU A 13 -5.39 42.54 2.95
C GLU A 13 -4.53 41.28 2.75
N HIS A 14 -5.10 40.10 2.94
CA HIS A 14 -4.40 38.80 2.84
C HIS A 14 -4.79 37.98 1.60
N GLU A 15 -5.55 38.54 0.66
CA GLU A 15 -6.06 37.84 -0.52
C GLU A 15 -4.93 37.28 -1.41
N GLN A 16 -3.78 37.95 -1.45
CA GLN A 16 -2.60 37.48 -2.17
C GLN A 16 -2.12 36.10 -1.67
N PHE A 17 -2.18 35.83 -0.36
CA PHE A 17 -1.74 34.53 0.17
C PHE A 17 -2.65 33.39 -0.29
N LEU A 18 -3.95 33.64 -0.41
CA LEU A 18 -4.90 32.68 -0.96
C LEU A 18 -4.60 32.42 -2.45
N ALA A 19 -4.35 33.49 -3.21
CA ALA A 19 -3.99 33.40 -4.63
C ALA A 19 -2.67 32.65 -4.85
N ASP A 20 -1.67 32.87 -3.99
CA ASP A 20 -0.39 32.16 -4.01
C ASP A 20 -0.58 30.68 -3.71
N ALA A 21 -1.43 30.34 -2.74
CA ALA A 21 -1.78 28.95 -2.44
C ALA A 21 -2.47 28.25 -3.63
N HIS A 22 -3.45 28.90 -4.27
CA HIS A 22 -4.10 28.39 -5.49
C HIS A 22 -3.09 28.20 -6.62
N THR A 23 -2.20 29.17 -6.83
CA THR A 23 -1.15 29.12 -7.85
C THR A 23 -0.19 27.96 -7.58
N LYS A 24 0.22 27.75 -6.33
CA LYS A 24 1.06 26.63 -5.93
C LYS A 24 0.40 25.28 -6.25
N ILE A 25 -0.88 25.12 -5.90
CA ILE A 25 -1.63 23.90 -6.21
C ILE A 25 -1.74 23.69 -7.73
N LYS A 26 -2.07 24.75 -8.48
CA LYS A 26 -2.14 24.70 -9.95
C LYS A 26 -0.82 24.28 -10.57
N ASN A 27 0.30 24.85 -10.11
CA ASN A 27 1.62 24.55 -10.63
C ASN A 27 2.00 23.08 -10.40
N VAL A 28 1.72 22.55 -9.21
CA VAL A 28 2.12 21.16 -8.89
C VAL A 28 1.18 20.12 -9.48
N LEU A 29 -0.14 20.36 -9.48
CA LEU A 29 -1.12 19.40 -9.99
C LEU A 29 -1.37 19.53 -11.50
N GLY A 30 -1.11 20.70 -12.09
CA GLY A 30 -1.51 21.03 -13.46
C GLY A 30 -3.01 21.32 -13.61
N LEU A 31 -3.74 21.43 -12.49
CA LEU A 31 -5.18 21.67 -12.44
C LEU A 31 -5.48 22.77 -11.42
N GLU A 32 -6.44 23.62 -11.75
CA GLU A 32 -6.94 24.62 -10.81
C GLU A 32 -7.81 23.94 -9.75
N TRP A 33 -7.39 24.06 -8.48
CA TRP A 33 -8.22 23.75 -7.33
C TRP A 33 -8.54 25.04 -6.57
N THR A 34 -9.76 25.14 -6.06
CA THR A 34 -10.17 26.23 -5.17
C THR A 34 -10.05 25.81 -3.70
N ILE A 35 -9.76 26.77 -2.82
CA ILE A 35 -9.82 26.58 -1.37
C ILE A 35 -11.03 27.38 -0.87
N GLU A 36 -12.00 26.69 -0.27
CA GLU A 36 -13.27 27.25 0.19
C GLU A 36 -13.28 27.39 1.72
N PHE A 37 -13.69 28.57 2.18
CA PHE A 37 -13.90 28.88 3.59
C PHE A 37 -15.33 29.38 3.78
N ASP A 38 -16.13 28.68 4.60
CA ASP A 38 -17.37 29.23 5.14
C ASP A 38 -17.06 29.96 6.44
N PHE A 39 -16.71 31.24 6.33
CA PHE A 39 -16.34 32.05 7.49
C PHE A 39 -17.47 32.27 8.48
N GLU A 40 -18.74 32.19 8.06
CA GLU A 40 -19.86 32.27 9.00
C GLU A 40 -19.92 30.99 9.85
N ALA A 41 -19.81 29.82 9.22
CA ALA A 41 -19.78 28.54 9.92
C ALA A 41 -18.53 28.38 10.81
N ILE A 42 -17.36 28.79 10.31
CA ILE A 42 -16.11 28.78 11.07
C ILE A 42 -16.26 29.63 12.34
N LEU A 43 -16.75 30.87 12.23
CA LEU A 43 -16.92 31.74 13.39
C LEU A 43 -17.95 31.22 14.39
N ALA A 44 -18.95 30.47 13.93
CA ALA A 44 -19.91 29.81 14.81
C ALA A 44 -19.31 28.60 15.57
N ALA A 45 -18.25 28.00 15.05
CA ALA A 45 -17.68 26.75 15.55
C ALA A 45 -16.39 26.92 16.38
N VAL A 46 -15.69 28.05 16.26
CA VAL A 46 -14.44 28.32 17.01
C VAL A 46 -14.71 28.66 18.48
N SER A 47 -13.73 28.38 19.35
CA SER A 47 -13.81 28.63 20.79
C SER A 47 -13.77 30.13 21.16
N ASP A 48 -13.10 30.96 20.34
CA ASP A 48 -13.04 32.41 20.54
C ASP A 48 -13.37 33.17 19.23
N PRO A 49 -14.67 33.39 18.94
CA PRO A 49 -15.08 34.08 17.72
C PRO A 49 -14.64 35.54 17.64
N LYS A 50 -14.34 36.19 18.78
CA LYS A 50 -13.91 37.60 18.78
C LYS A 50 -12.47 37.73 18.32
N TRP A 51 -11.59 36.89 18.86
CA TRP A 51 -10.21 36.82 18.41
C TRP A 51 -10.13 36.40 16.94
N VAL A 52 -10.78 35.29 16.58
CA VAL A 52 -10.76 34.76 15.20
C VAL A 52 -11.38 35.74 14.21
N GLY A 53 -12.51 36.38 14.56
CA GLY A 53 -13.20 37.33 13.69
C GLY A 53 -12.41 38.60 13.39
N GLY A 54 -11.42 38.96 14.22
CA GLY A 54 -10.51 40.07 13.95
C GLY A 54 -9.42 39.75 12.94
N ASP A 55 -9.12 38.47 12.70
CA ASP A 55 -7.89 38.03 12.05
C ASP A 55 -8.06 36.87 11.05
N LEU A 56 -9.24 36.78 10.42
CA LEU A 56 -9.60 35.69 9.51
C LEU A 56 -8.60 35.50 8.35
N GLY A 57 -8.11 36.58 7.75
CA GLY A 57 -7.13 36.59 6.67
C GLY A 57 -5.74 36.10 7.10
N ASP A 58 -5.21 36.55 8.24
CA ASP A 58 -3.92 36.03 8.72
C ASP A 58 -4.04 34.54 9.07
N LEU A 59 -5.08 34.17 9.82
CA LEU A 59 -5.29 32.79 10.25
C LEU A 59 -5.57 31.83 9.09
N PHE A 60 -6.52 32.16 8.21
CA PHE A 60 -6.99 31.21 7.21
C PHE A 60 -6.33 31.38 5.84
N TYR A 61 -6.05 32.60 5.37
CA TYR A 61 -5.39 32.77 4.07
C TYR A 61 -3.87 32.64 4.19
N LYS A 62 -3.24 33.39 5.08
CA LYS A 62 -1.77 33.40 5.19
C LYS A 62 -1.20 32.15 5.86
N ARG A 63 -1.93 31.53 6.78
CA ARG A 63 -1.47 30.30 7.45
C ARG A 63 -2.12 29.07 6.84
N VAL A 64 -3.42 28.85 7.06
CA VAL A 64 -4.07 27.59 6.65
C VAL A 64 -4.00 27.35 5.14
N ALA A 65 -4.37 28.32 4.29
CA ALA A 65 -4.35 28.14 2.83
C ALA A 65 -2.93 27.91 2.29
N VAL A 66 -1.96 28.70 2.76
CA VAL A 66 -0.54 28.51 2.40
C VAL A 66 -0.06 27.13 2.80
N PHE A 67 -0.34 26.69 4.03
CA PHE A 67 0.04 25.36 4.52
C PHE A 67 -0.65 24.24 3.75
N ILE A 68 -1.90 24.44 3.31
CA ILE A 68 -2.58 23.51 2.40
C ILE A 68 -1.82 23.38 1.08
N GLY A 69 -1.48 24.51 0.46
CA GLY A 69 -0.72 24.51 -0.79
C GLY A 69 0.64 23.82 -0.64
N GLU A 70 1.35 24.11 0.46
CA GLU A 70 2.65 23.49 0.76
C GLU A 70 2.53 21.98 1.03
N ASN A 71 1.49 21.51 1.72
CA ASN A 71 1.32 20.08 1.95
C ASN A 71 0.99 19.32 0.66
N ILE A 72 0.10 19.87 -0.18
CA ILE A 72 -0.23 19.29 -1.49
C ILE A 72 1.02 19.25 -2.38
N GLU A 73 1.82 20.31 -2.41
CA GLU A 73 3.10 20.35 -3.13
C GLU A 73 4.07 19.28 -2.61
N ARG A 74 4.27 19.22 -1.28
CA ARG A 74 5.12 18.22 -0.63
C ARG A 74 4.71 16.81 -1.02
N LEU A 75 3.42 16.47 -0.93
CA LEU A 75 2.92 15.12 -1.24
C LEU A 75 3.03 14.78 -2.72
N SER A 76 2.64 15.72 -3.60
CA SER A 76 2.65 15.51 -5.04
C SER A 76 4.05 15.34 -5.62
N ASN A 77 5.06 15.95 -4.98
CA ASN A 77 6.46 15.84 -5.41
C ASN A 77 7.16 14.56 -4.88
N LYS A 78 6.52 13.77 -4.00
CA LYS A 78 7.11 12.51 -3.50
C LYS A 78 7.12 11.42 -4.57
N ASP A 79 6.00 11.24 -5.28
CA ASP A 79 5.85 10.23 -6.32
C ASP A 79 4.69 10.60 -7.27
N SER A 80 4.83 10.28 -8.57
CA SER A 80 3.80 10.56 -9.57
C SER A 80 2.46 9.89 -9.25
N SER A 81 2.47 8.68 -8.67
CA SER A 81 1.26 7.95 -8.31
C SER A 81 0.48 8.62 -7.18
N ILE A 82 1.16 9.32 -6.26
CA ILE A 82 0.50 10.14 -5.24
C ILE A 82 -0.23 11.31 -5.92
N LYS A 83 0.46 12.03 -6.80
CA LYS A 83 -0.12 13.16 -7.54
C LYS A 83 -1.35 12.74 -8.36
N GLU A 84 -1.25 11.64 -9.10
CA GLU A 84 -2.35 11.10 -9.91
C GLU A 84 -3.55 10.73 -9.03
N SER A 85 -3.30 10.09 -7.90
CA SER A 85 -4.36 9.72 -6.96
C SER A 85 -5.00 10.93 -6.28
N LEU A 86 -4.22 11.96 -5.90
CA LEU A 86 -4.77 13.22 -5.38
C LEU A 86 -5.75 13.86 -6.39
N ILE A 87 -5.38 13.86 -7.67
CA ILE A 87 -6.20 14.40 -8.75
C ILE A 87 -7.46 13.55 -8.95
N ALA A 88 -7.33 12.22 -9.00
CA ALA A 88 -8.44 11.32 -9.23
C ALA A 88 -9.51 11.37 -8.13
N ASN A 89 -9.10 11.58 -6.88
CA ASN A 89 -10.01 11.58 -5.73
C ASN A 89 -10.64 12.95 -5.45
N ASN A 90 -10.05 14.05 -5.91
CA ASN A 90 -10.66 15.38 -5.81
C ASN A 90 -11.42 15.74 -7.10
N THR A 91 -12.50 15.02 -7.39
CA THR A 91 -13.29 15.22 -8.61
C THR A 91 -13.90 16.62 -8.72
N ASN A 92 -14.18 17.26 -7.59
CA ASN A 92 -14.73 18.61 -7.53
C ASN A 92 -13.65 19.69 -7.61
N LYS A 93 -12.36 19.31 -7.59
CA LYS A 93 -11.20 20.22 -7.64
C LYS A 93 -11.28 21.31 -6.57
N LYS A 94 -11.62 20.92 -5.35
CA LYS A 94 -11.77 21.87 -4.24
C LYS A 94 -11.23 21.34 -2.94
N VAL A 95 -10.76 22.25 -2.11
CA VAL A 95 -10.38 22.01 -0.73
C VAL A 95 -11.35 22.75 0.17
N VAL A 96 -12.06 22.04 1.04
CA VAL A 96 -13.04 22.64 1.95
C VAL A 96 -12.46 22.71 3.34
N VAL A 97 -12.36 23.91 3.92
CA VAL A 97 -11.87 24.07 5.29
C VAL A 97 -13.05 24.20 6.24
N SER A 98 -13.07 23.40 7.30
CA SER A 98 -14.17 23.36 8.27
C SER A 98 -13.67 23.17 9.70
N ILE A 99 -14.34 23.81 10.65
CA ILE A 99 -14.07 23.64 12.08
C ILE A 99 -15.13 22.73 12.68
N VAL A 100 -14.70 21.65 13.34
CA VAL A 100 -15.58 20.60 13.86
C VAL A 100 -15.34 20.37 15.35
N ALA A 101 -16.39 19.99 16.08
CA ALA A 101 -16.32 19.79 17.53
C ALA A 101 -15.28 18.73 17.93
N LYS A 102 -15.09 17.69 17.11
CA LYS A 102 -14.07 16.67 17.28
C LYS A 102 -13.49 16.29 15.92
N VAL A 103 -12.17 16.40 15.79
CA VAL A 103 -11.46 15.88 14.62
C VAL A 103 -11.34 14.35 14.77
N PRO A 104 -11.78 13.54 13.79
CA PRO A 104 -11.93 12.09 13.97
C PRO A 104 -10.67 11.34 14.43
N ASN A 105 -9.52 11.65 13.83
CA ASN A 105 -8.27 10.89 14.02
C ASN A 105 -7.06 11.78 14.41
N SER A 106 -7.32 12.99 14.89
CA SER A 106 -6.29 13.95 15.28
C SER A 106 -6.81 14.84 16.41
N SER A 107 -5.90 15.47 17.15
CA SER A 107 -6.29 16.44 18.19
C SER A 107 -6.54 17.84 17.64
N TYR A 108 -6.01 18.17 16.44
CA TYR A 108 -6.02 19.55 15.96
C TYR A 108 -6.48 19.70 14.51
N TRP A 109 -5.81 19.03 13.59
CA TRP A 109 -6.05 19.17 12.15
C TRP A 109 -6.01 17.81 11.44
N GLN A 110 -6.82 17.64 10.41
CA GLN A 110 -6.86 16.41 9.60
C GLN A 110 -7.30 16.70 8.17
N TYR A 111 -6.70 16.00 7.21
CA TYR A 111 -7.18 15.93 5.82
C TYR A 111 -8.03 14.67 5.63
N VAL A 112 -9.12 14.78 4.86
CA VAL A 112 -10.00 13.68 4.52
C VAL A 112 -10.52 13.87 3.10
N PHE A 113 -10.51 12.81 2.29
CA PHE A 113 -11.28 12.80 1.04
C PHE A 113 -12.73 12.42 1.33
N GLU A 114 -13.66 13.27 0.93
CA GLU A 114 -15.09 13.04 1.12
C GLU A 114 -15.90 13.79 0.05
N ASN A 115 -16.98 13.17 -0.42
CA ASN A 115 -17.90 13.79 -1.38
C ASN A 115 -17.22 14.38 -2.64
N GLY A 116 -16.12 13.76 -3.09
CA GLY A 116 -15.34 14.22 -4.25
C GLY A 116 -14.48 15.46 -3.99
N SER A 117 -14.23 15.82 -2.73
CA SER A 117 -13.44 16.98 -2.31
C SER A 117 -12.40 16.60 -1.27
N LEU A 118 -11.36 17.42 -1.14
CA LEU A 118 -10.41 17.31 -0.04
C LEU A 118 -10.87 18.21 1.11
N SER A 119 -11.34 17.63 2.20
CA SER A 119 -11.73 18.38 3.39
C SER A 119 -10.55 18.52 4.35
N VAL A 120 -10.42 19.70 4.94
CA VAL A 120 -9.45 20.03 5.99
C VAL A 120 -10.22 20.41 7.24
N TYR A 121 -10.21 19.50 8.20
CA TYR A 121 -10.89 19.67 9.48
C TYR A 121 -9.95 20.26 10.52
N GLY A 122 -10.36 21.35 11.15
CA GLY A 122 -9.70 21.94 12.31
C GLY A 122 -10.55 21.81 13.58
N CYS A 123 -9.91 21.79 14.74
CA CYS A 123 -10.60 21.86 16.03
C CYS A 123 -10.94 23.32 16.42
N PRO A 124 -11.90 23.55 17.35
CA PRO A 124 -12.37 24.89 17.70
C PRO A 124 -11.30 25.83 18.28
N SER A 125 -10.24 25.31 18.89
CA SER A 125 -9.17 26.11 19.47
C SER A 125 -8.18 26.68 18.45
N LEU A 126 -8.20 26.18 17.20
CA LEU A 126 -7.27 26.54 16.12
C LEU A 126 -5.78 26.43 16.52
N ALA A 127 -5.45 25.57 17.47
CA ALA A 127 -4.06 25.34 17.86
C ALA A 127 -3.30 24.55 16.77
N ASN A 128 -1.97 24.71 16.74
CA ASN A 128 -1.05 23.96 15.88
C ASN A 128 -1.38 24.02 14.37
N MET A 129 -1.79 25.19 13.88
CA MET A 129 -2.09 25.42 12.45
C MET A 129 -0.94 25.05 11.52
N ASP A 130 0.31 25.19 11.96
CA ASP A 130 1.52 24.82 11.21
C ASP A 130 1.55 23.32 10.85
N THR A 131 0.89 22.47 11.63
CA THR A 131 0.82 21.03 11.33
C THR A 131 0.13 20.74 10.01
N VAL A 132 -0.81 21.60 9.56
CA VAL A 132 -1.52 21.47 8.27
C VAL A 132 -0.55 21.26 7.10
N LYS A 133 0.64 21.87 7.17
CA LYS A 133 1.71 21.74 6.17
C LYS A 133 2.30 20.34 6.03
N TYR A 134 2.26 19.54 7.10
CA TYR A 134 3.00 18.29 7.23
C TYR A 134 2.11 17.07 7.49
N LEU A 135 0.80 17.24 7.59
CA LEU A 135 -0.12 16.13 7.80
C LEU A 135 -0.05 15.15 6.63
N ASP A 136 0.33 13.91 6.94
CA ASP A 136 0.05 12.78 6.08
C ASP A 136 -1.41 12.34 6.32
N PHE A 137 -2.06 11.90 5.26
CA PHE A 137 -3.43 11.39 5.31
C PHE A 137 -3.61 10.26 4.31
N GLU A 138 -4.70 9.51 4.47
CA GLU A 138 -5.00 8.41 3.57
C GLU A 138 -5.41 8.96 2.20
N ILE A 139 -4.59 8.69 1.20
CA ILE A 139 -4.82 9.05 -0.20
C ILE A 139 -5.33 7.78 -0.89
N PRO A 140 -6.60 7.70 -1.31
CA PRO A 140 -7.16 6.47 -1.85
C PRO A 140 -6.45 6.05 -3.15
N SER A 141 -5.85 4.88 -3.15
CA SER A 141 -5.09 4.37 -4.30
C SER A 141 -5.95 3.99 -5.50
N GLY A 142 -7.25 3.76 -5.30
CA GLY A 142 -8.12 3.16 -6.32
C GLY A 142 -7.92 1.65 -6.49
N SER A 143 -7.16 1.00 -5.61
CA SER A 143 -6.94 -0.45 -5.60
C SER A 143 -7.16 -1.04 -4.21
N ILE A 144 -6.98 -2.36 -4.06
CA ILE A 144 -7.04 -3.02 -2.76
C ILE A 144 -5.92 -2.57 -1.82
N TYR A 145 -4.76 -2.22 -2.39
CA TYR A 145 -3.55 -1.79 -1.71
C TYR A 145 -3.68 -0.36 -1.22
N SER A 146 -3.20 -0.05 -0.01
CA SER A 146 -3.03 1.36 0.38
C SER A 146 -2.00 2.05 -0.53
N MET A 147 -2.02 3.38 -0.55
CA MET A 147 -0.99 4.14 -1.27
C MET A 147 0.42 3.82 -0.72
N LYS A 148 0.55 3.60 0.59
CA LYS A 148 1.84 3.25 1.23
C LYS A 148 2.33 1.89 0.76
N ALA A 149 1.44 0.91 0.67
CA ALA A 149 1.74 -0.41 0.13
C ALA A 149 2.22 -0.34 -1.32
N LEU A 150 1.53 0.43 -2.18
CA LEU A 150 1.92 0.59 -3.58
C LEU A 150 3.31 1.23 -3.74
N LEU A 151 3.60 2.27 -2.94
CA LEU A 151 4.91 2.92 -2.96
C LEU A 151 6.02 1.96 -2.50
N ASN A 152 5.75 1.16 -1.46
CA ASN A 152 6.69 0.15 -1.01
C ASN A 152 6.94 -0.90 -2.11
N ILE A 153 5.90 -1.51 -2.69
CA ILE A 153 5.99 -2.47 -3.80
C ILE A 153 6.83 -1.89 -4.96
N LYS A 154 6.54 -0.65 -5.36
CA LYS A 154 7.29 0.05 -6.42
C LYS A 154 8.78 0.20 -6.07
N SER A 155 9.07 0.60 -4.83
CA SER A 155 10.45 0.83 -4.38
C SER A 155 11.30 -0.45 -4.31
N VAL A 156 10.67 -1.60 -4.03
CA VAL A 156 11.36 -2.88 -3.92
C VAL A 156 11.35 -3.70 -5.21
N LYS A 157 10.74 -3.20 -6.29
CA LYS A 157 10.71 -3.88 -7.59
C LYS A 157 12.09 -4.38 -8.05
N PRO A 158 13.21 -3.66 -7.86
CA PRO A 158 14.54 -4.18 -8.21
C PRO A 158 14.89 -5.51 -7.51
N LYS A 159 14.40 -5.76 -6.29
CA LYS A 159 14.60 -7.04 -5.57
C LYS A 159 13.77 -8.17 -6.20
N TYR A 160 12.58 -7.86 -6.72
CA TYR A 160 11.77 -8.85 -7.45
C TYR A 160 12.49 -9.22 -8.75
N ASP A 161 12.98 -8.21 -9.46
CA ASP A 161 13.71 -8.39 -10.72
C ASP A 161 15.00 -9.20 -10.48
N GLU A 162 15.71 -8.98 -9.37
CA GLU A 162 16.86 -9.80 -8.94
C GLU A 162 16.50 -11.28 -8.71
N ALA A 163 15.41 -11.54 -7.96
CA ALA A 163 14.95 -12.89 -7.70
C ALA A 163 14.57 -13.61 -8.99
N PHE A 164 13.80 -12.97 -9.88
CA PHE A 164 13.40 -13.55 -11.16
C PHE A 164 14.58 -13.70 -12.12
N ALA A 165 15.55 -12.80 -12.13
CA ALA A 165 16.77 -12.95 -12.92
C ALA A 165 17.59 -14.17 -12.47
N THR A 166 17.69 -14.39 -11.15
CA THR A 166 18.33 -15.57 -10.58
C THR A 166 17.60 -16.85 -10.99
N LEU A 167 16.28 -16.90 -10.84
CA LEU A 167 15.46 -18.04 -11.27
C LEU A 167 15.61 -18.30 -12.77
N LYS A 168 15.56 -17.26 -13.60
CA LYS A 168 15.75 -17.37 -15.06
C LYS A 168 17.10 -17.93 -15.44
N LYS A 169 18.16 -17.46 -14.79
CA LYS A 169 19.52 -17.95 -15.02
C LYS A 169 19.63 -19.44 -14.71
N VAL A 170 19.00 -19.91 -13.64
CA VAL A 170 19.08 -21.32 -13.19
C VAL A 170 18.18 -22.23 -14.01
N THR A 171 16.94 -21.81 -14.26
CA THR A 171 15.90 -22.64 -14.91
C THR A 171 15.81 -22.45 -16.42
N SER A 172 16.50 -21.44 -16.97
CA SER A 172 16.38 -21.00 -18.36
C SER A 172 14.97 -20.56 -18.79
N ALA A 173 14.11 -20.19 -17.82
CA ALA A 173 12.74 -19.78 -18.07
C ALA A 173 12.39 -18.44 -17.42
N ASP A 174 11.42 -17.72 -17.98
CA ASP A 174 10.91 -16.49 -17.39
C ASP A 174 9.88 -16.80 -16.29
N TRP A 175 10.16 -16.34 -15.08
CA TRP A 175 9.30 -16.57 -13.92
C TRP A 175 8.37 -15.41 -13.63
N THR A 176 7.18 -15.74 -13.12
CA THR A 176 6.18 -14.76 -12.72
C THR A 176 5.61 -15.05 -11.33
N LEU A 177 4.96 -14.04 -10.75
CA LEU A 177 4.15 -14.18 -9.56
C LEU A 177 2.67 -14.17 -9.96
N ASP A 178 1.89 -15.09 -9.38
CA ASP A 178 0.44 -15.03 -9.52
C ASP A 178 -0.12 -13.84 -8.73
N GLN A 179 -0.62 -12.83 -9.45
CA GLN A 179 -1.06 -11.58 -8.83
C GLN A 179 -2.23 -11.77 -7.86
N ALA A 180 -3.15 -12.69 -8.16
CA ALA A 180 -4.28 -12.97 -7.28
C ALA A 180 -3.81 -13.51 -5.91
N SER A 181 -2.79 -14.37 -5.90
CA SER A 181 -2.19 -14.87 -4.66
C SER A 181 -1.45 -13.78 -3.87
N VAL A 182 -0.85 -12.80 -4.55
CA VAL A 182 -0.22 -11.64 -3.89
C VAL A 182 -1.29 -10.75 -3.25
N ASP A 183 -2.42 -10.57 -3.93
CA ASP A 183 -3.58 -9.83 -3.40
C ASP A 183 -4.15 -10.51 -2.14
N GLU A 184 -4.26 -11.84 -2.13
CA GLU A 184 -4.61 -12.63 -0.95
C GLU A 184 -3.57 -12.47 0.18
N PHE A 185 -2.29 -12.54 -0.17
CA PHE A 185 -1.19 -12.31 0.77
C PHE A 185 -1.28 -10.95 1.45
N TYR A 186 -1.56 -9.90 0.67
CA TYR A 186 -1.79 -8.56 1.20
C TYR A 186 -3.04 -8.51 2.10
N GLY A 187 -4.13 -9.19 1.74
CA GLY A 187 -5.33 -9.29 2.57
C GLY A 187 -5.03 -9.79 4.00
N VAL A 188 -4.14 -10.78 4.14
CA VAL A 188 -3.69 -11.30 5.44
C VAL A 188 -2.71 -10.35 6.13
N ALA A 189 -1.89 -9.62 5.38
CA ALA A 189 -0.83 -8.76 5.90
C ALA A 189 -1.27 -7.36 6.34
N LYS A 190 -2.34 -6.83 5.72
CA LYS A 190 -2.68 -5.40 5.72
C LYS A 190 -2.75 -4.78 7.10
N GLU A 191 -3.29 -5.46 8.10
CA GLU A 191 -3.44 -4.86 9.44
C GLU A 191 -2.10 -4.56 10.12
N LYS A 192 -1.06 -5.35 9.85
CA LYS A 192 0.23 -5.26 10.56
C LYS A 192 1.37 -4.75 9.70
N TYR A 193 1.32 -5.00 8.40
CA TYR A 193 2.47 -4.89 7.51
C TYR A 193 2.19 -4.09 6.24
N ASP A 194 1.11 -3.31 6.21
CA ASP A 194 0.70 -2.51 5.04
C ASP A 194 1.84 -1.70 4.43
N THR A 195 2.68 -1.07 5.25
CA THR A 195 3.75 -0.17 4.79
C THR A 195 4.99 -0.89 4.27
N ILE A 196 5.08 -2.22 4.44
CA ILE A 196 6.27 -3.03 4.07
C ILE A 196 5.91 -4.28 3.25
N ILE A 197 4.69 -4.36 2.70
CA ILE A 197 4.22 -5.57 2.01
C ILE A 197 5.14 -6.03 0.87
N GLY A 198 5.67 -5.08 0.11
CA GLY A 198 6.62 -5.36 -0.97
C GLY A 198 7.92 -5.96 -0.43
N ASP A 199 8.46 -5.43 0.67
CA ASP A 199 9.67 -6.01 1.28
C ASP A 199 9.44 -7.45 1.75
N LEU A 200 8.26 -7.77 2.29
CA LEU A 200 7.92 -9.14 2.71
C LEU A 200 7.88 -10.10 1.51
N VAL A 201 7.19 -9.72 0.43
CA VAL A 201 7.13 -10.53 -0.78
C VAL A 201 8.51 -10.66 -1.42
N ALA A 202 9.30 -9.58 -1.49
CA ALA A 202 10.69 -9.62 -1.97
C ALA A 202 11.55 -10.60 -1.17
N GLU A 203 11.45 -10.61 0.15
CA GLU A 203 12.23 -11.51 1.00
C GLU A 203 11.92 -12.97 0.69
N VAL A 204 10.64 -13.32 0.51
CA VAL A 204 10.24 -14.69 0.14
C VAL A 204 10.75 -15.05 -1.25
N LEU A 205 10.61 -14.14 -2.24
CA LEU A 205 11.11 -14.39 -3.60
C LEU A 205 12.62 -14.61 -3.64
N LEU A 206 13.39 -13.76 -2.96
CA LEU A 206 14.85 -13.91 -2.88
C LEU A 206 15.23 -15.20 -2.16
N ALA A 207 14.45 -15.60 -1.13
CA ALA A 207 14.65 -16.86 -0.43
C ALA A 207 14.41 -18.08 -1.33
N VAL A 208 13.32 -18.06 -2.12
CA VAL A 208 12.99 -19.09 -3.11
C VAL A 208 14.08 -19.17 -4.18
N ALA A 209 14.44 -18.04 -4.77
CA ALA A 209 15.47 -17.98 -5.82
C ALA A 209 16.81 -18.53 -5.34
N PHE A 210 17.24 -18.17 -4.14
CA PHE A 210 18.46 -18.69 -3.53
C PHE A 210 18.42 -20.21 -3.33
N ASN A 211 17.29 -20.74 -2.86
CA ASN A 211 17.13 -22.18 -2.63
C ASN A 211 17.20 -22.96 -3.95
N VAL A 212 16.47 -22.49 -4.98
CA VAL A 212 16.48 -23.08 -6.32
C VAL A 212 17.88 -23.00 -6.94
N GLU A 213 18.58 -21.87 -6.83
CA GLU A 213 19.97 -21.75 -7.31
C GLU A 213 20.92 -22.70 -6.58
N THR A 214 20.72 -22.93 -5.28
CA THR A 214 21.61 -23.77 -4.48
C THR A 214 21.41 -25.26 -4.78
N ARG A 215 20.15 -25.72 -4.79
CA ARG A 215 19.79 -27.13 -4.99
C ARG A 215 19.75 -27.54 -6.45
N GLY A 216 19.34 -26.63 -7.34
CA GLY A 216 19.34 -26.84 -8.79
C GLY A 216 20.72 -26.91 -9.44
N LYS A 217 21.81 -26.97 -8.66
CA LYS A 217 23.16 -27.28 -9.18
C LYS A 217 23.28 -28.73 -9.62
N GLU A 218 22.47 -29.62 -9.07
CA GLU A 218 22.36 -31.00 -9.53
C GLU A 218 21.38 -31.07 -10.70
N GLU A 219 21.85 -31.56 -11.84
CA GLU A 219 21.11 -31.54 -13.12
C GLU A 219 19.77 -32.27 -13.01
N MET A 220 19.74 -33.47 -12.42
CA MET A 220 18.51 -34.25 -12.23
C MET A 220 17.48 -33.54 -11.33
N VAL A 221 17.96 -32.83 -10.30
CA VAL A 221 17.08 -32.05 -9.41
C VAL A 221 16.47 -30.87 -10.15
N LEU A 222 17.29 -30.18 -10.96
CA LEU A 222 16.84 -29.04 -11.77
C LEU A 222 15.84 -29.47 -12.85
N GLU A 223 16.10 -30.58 -13.54
CA GLU A 223 15.19 -31.15 -14.55
C GLU A 223 13.82 -31.45 -13.92
N ALA A 224 13.79 -32.21 -12.83
CA ALA A 224 12.55 -32.54 -12.13
C ALA A 224 11.82 -31.29 -11.59
N PHE A 225 12.56 -30.28 -11.10
CA PHE A 225 11.98 -29.01 -10.67
C PHE A 225 11.33 -28.26 -11.85
N ASN A 226 12.01 -28.18 -12.99
CA ASN A 226 11.47 -27.53 -14.20
C ASN A 226 10.22 -28.26 -14.72
N GLU A 227 10.20 -29.59 -14.71
CA GLU A 227 9.01 -30.38 -15.06
C GLU A 227 7.83 -30.12 -14.13
N ALA A 228 8.08 -30.08 -12.81
CA ALA A 228 7.06 -29.80 -11.81
C ALA A 228 6.56 -28.34 -11.84
N THR A 229 7.32 -27.45 -12.47
CA THR A 229 7.06 -26.00 -12.55
C THR A 229 6.95 -25.50 -13.99
N SER A 230 6.29 -26.26 -14.87
CA SER A 230 6.16 -25.95 -16.30
C SER A 230 5.55 -24.58 -16.63
N ASN A 231 4.82 -23.96 -15.71
CA ASN A 231 4.24 -22.62 -15.89
C ASN A 231 5.17 -21.51 -15.40
N HIS A 232 6.26 -21.85 -14.71
CA HIS A 232 7.23 -20.91 -14.13
C HIS A 232 6.56 -19.81 -13.30
N THR A 233 5.55 -20.20 -12.53
CA THR A 233 4.74 -19.29 -11.71
C THR A 233 4.89 -19.64 -10.23
N ILE A 234 5.12 -18.62 -9.41
CA ILE A 234 5.09 -18.72 -7.94
C ILE A 234 3.71 -18.27 -7.45
N VAL A 235 3.10 -19.06 -6.58
CA VAL A 235 1.77 -18.82 -6.03
C VAL A 235 1.84 -18.85 -4.50
N PHE A 236 1.33 -17.81 -3.84
CA PHE A 236 1.13 -17.82 -2.40
C PHE A 236 -0.21 -18.47 -2.04
N ARG A 237 -0.27 -19.22 -0.93
CA ARG A 237 -1.53 -19.82 -0.47
C ARG A 237 -1.66 -19.71 1.04
N TYR A 238 -2.66 -18.98 1.52
CA TYR A 238 -2.89 -18.88 2.96
C TYR A 238 -3.65 -20.10 3.48
N VAL A 239 -3.09 -20.80 4.45
CA VAL A 239 -3.78 -21.87 5.17
C VAL A 239 -3.50 -21.74 6.65
N LYS A 240 -4.46 -21.17 7.39
CA LYS A 240 -4.34 -20.87 8.82
C LYS A 240 -3.91 -22.08 9.66
N GLU A 241 -4.46 -23.25 9.36
CA GLU A 241 -4.20 -24.50 10.09
C GLU A 241 -3.05 -25.33 9.47
N SER A 242 -2.19 -24.70 8.66
CA SER A 242 -1.03 -25.39 8.09
C SER A 242 -0.07 -25.87 9.19
N PRO A 243 0.44 -27.12 9.08
CA PRO A 243 1.28 -27.72 10.12
C PRO A 243 2.65 -27.03 10.26
N SER A 244 3.09 -26.29 9.24
CA SER A 244 4.32 -25.50 9.24
C SER A 244 4.05 -24.04 8.85
N TYR A 245 5.01 -23.16 9.15
CA TYR A 245 4.96 -21.76 8.73
C TYR A 245 4.95 -21.60 7.22
N TRP A 246 5.76 -22.41 6.55
CA TRP A 246 5.90 -22.45 5.10
C TRP A 246 5.93 -23.91 4.66
N ILE A 247 5.21 -24.23 3.59
CA ILE A 247 5.21 -25.53 2.92
C ILE A 247 5.29 -25.27 1.42
N TRP A 248 6.25 -25.90 0.77
CA TRP A 248 6.34 -25.91 -0.68
C TRP A 248 5.52 -27.08 -1.21
N SER A 249 4.89 -26.86 -2.36
CA SER A 249 4.22 -27.91 -3.13
C SER A 249 4.24 -27.54 -4.60
N PHE A 250 4.10 -28.54 -5.47
CA PHE A 250 4.00 -28.36 -6.91
C PHE A 250 2.58 -28.69 -7.32
N ASP A 251 1.87 -27.71 -7.88
CA ASP A 251 0.44 -27.83 -8.21
C ASP A 251 0.21 -27.27 -9.61
N ASN A 252 -0.31 -28.10 -10.51
CA ASN A 252 -0.62 -27.75 -11.90
C ASN A 252 0.50 -26.99 -12.62
N GLY A 253 1.76 -27.40 -12.43
CA GLY A 253 2.92 -26.77 -13.08
C GLY A 253 3.39 -25.46 -12.42
N SER A 254 2.94 -25.15 -11.20
CA SER A 254 3.35 -23.94 -10.46
C SER A 254 4.00 -24.31 -9.13
N LEU A 255 4.91 -23.47 -8.65
CA LEU A 255 5.44 -23.55 -7.29
C LEU A 255 4.47 -22.86 -6.33
N VAL A 256 3.83 -23.65 -5.46
CA VAL A 256 2.89 -23.14 -4.45
C VAL A 256 3.57 -23.06 -3.09
N LEU A 257 3.61 -21.86 -2.54
CA LEU A 257 4.14 -21.52 -1.22
C LEU A 257 2.96 -21.35 -0.25
N THR A 258 2.61 -22.44 0.44
CA THR A 258 1.56 -22.41 1.46
C THR A 258 2.12 -21.86 2.76
N TYR A 259 1.41 -20.92 3.39
CA TYR A 259 1.85 -20.30 4.64
C TYR A 259 0.71 -20.15 5.65
N ARG A 260 1.05 -20.31 6.93
CA ARG A 260 0.10 -20.14 8.05
C ARG A 260 0.11 -18.74 8.67
N ALA A 261 1.24 -18.05 8.52
CA ALA A 261 1.48 -16.73 9.09
C ALA A 261 2.67 -16.08 8.38
N ILE A 262 2.65 -14.76 8.29
CA ILE A 262 3.72 -13.94 7.69
C ILE A 262 4.83 -13.78 8.72
N THR A 263 5.68 -14.79 8.81
CA THR A 263 6.83 -14.82 9.70
C THR A 263 7.87 -15.80 9.16
N ASN A 264 9.10 -15.69 9.64
CA ASN A 264 10.24 -16.52 9.21
C ASN A 264 10.34 -16.64 7.69
N LEU A 265 10.19 -15.53 6.96
CA LEU A 265 10.12 -15.51 5.50
C LEU A 265 11.39 -16.11 4.87
N SER A 266 12.54 -15.87 5.49
CA SER A 266 13.84 -16.41 5.11
C SER A 266 13.97 -17.94 5.25
N ASP A 267 13.11 -18.63 6.02
CA ASP A 267 13.12 -20.10 6.14
C ASP A 267 12.89 -20.79 4.78
N ASN A 268 12.25 -20.10 3.83
CA ASN A 268 12.10 -20.57 2.46
C ASN A 268 13.44 -20.89 1.76
N LYS A 269 14.57 -20.32 2.24
CA LYS A 269 15.93 -20.64 1.75
C LYS A 269 16.36 -22.07 2.03
N TYR A 270 15.77 -22.71 3.05
CA TYR A 270 16.20 -24.00 3.57
C TYR A 270 15.21 -25.13 3.27
N HIS A 271 14.09 -24.82 2.59
CA HIS A 271 13.09 -25.81 2.23
C HIS A 271 13.67 -26.92 1.34
N ASP A 272 13.39 -28.16 1.69
CA ASP A 272 13.93 -29.33 1.00
C ASP A 272 12.94 -29.83 -0.06
N PHE A 273 12.86 -29.09 -1.17
CA PHE A 273 11.89 -29.39 -2.23
C PHE A 273 12.21 -30.67 -3.00
N GLU A 274 13.45 -31.15 -2.96
CA GLU A 274 13.85 -32.42 -3.59
C GLU A 274 12.99 -33.58 -3.09
N LYS A 275 12.76 -33.66 -1.77
CA LYS A 275 11.90 -34.70 -1.17
C LYS A 275 10.50 -34.75 -1.76
N LEU A 276 10.00 -33.62 -2.27
CA LEU A 276 8.67 -33.50 -2.86
C LEU A 276 8.65 -34.02 -4.31
N LEU A 277 9.73 -33.81 -5.06
CA LEU A 277 9.86 -34.25 -6.44
C LEU A 277 9.87 -35.79 -6.55
N TRP A 278 10.54 -36.47 -5.62
CA TRP A 278 10.63 -37.94 -5.59
C TRP A 278 9.35 -38.65 -5.12
N THR A 279 8.42 -37.93 -4.48
CA THR A 279 7.14 -38.52 -4.04
C THR A 279 6.08 -38.56 -5.15
N THR A 280 6.18 -37.67 -6.15
CA THR A 280 5.21 -37.59 -7.25
C THR A 280 5.37 -38.78 -8.21
N ASP A 281 6.60 -39.24 -8.42
CA ASP A 281 6.90 -40.41 -9.26
C ASP A 281 6.46 -41.75 -8.65
N ARG A 282 6.38 -41.84 -7.31
CA ARG A 282 5.87 -43.06 -6.66
C ARG A 282 4.39 -43.30 -6.98
N LYS A 283 3.55 -42.27 -7.00
CA LYS A 283 2.14 -42.40 -7.39
C LYS A 283 1.97 -42.73 -8.87
N ALA A 284 2.86 -42.22 -9.74
CA ALA A 284 2.85 -42.56 -11.16
C ALA A 284 3.35 -44.01 -11.43
N CYS A 285 4.26 -44.52 -10.61
CA CYS A 285 4.73 -45.91 -10.66
C CYS A 285 3.75 -46.91 -10.04
N GLU A 286 2.99 -46.54 -9.00
CA GLU A 286 1.94 -47.38 -8.40
C GLU A 286 0.83 -47.73 -9.41
N ASN A 287 0.53 -46.83 -10.35
CA ASN A 287 -0.39 -47.11 -11.46
C ASN A 287 0.19 -48.02 -12.57
N ARG A 288 1.47 -48.42 -12.49
CA ARG A 288 2.14 -49.32 -13.45
C ARG A 288 2.62 -50.65 -12.85
N GLY A 289 1.94 -51.15 -11.82
CA GLY A 289 1.89 -52.59 -11.53
C GLY A 289 3.14 -53.23 -10.91
N GLY A 290 3.76 -52.59 -9.92
CA GLY A 290 4.82 -53.21 -9.11
C GLY A 290 4.44 -53.25 -7.63
N HIS A 291 4.13 -54.45 -7.11
CA HIS A 291 3.90 -54.66 -5.67
C HIS A 291 5.16 -54.37 -4.85
N TRP A 292 5.19 -53.22 -4.17
CA TRP A 292 6.01 -53.00 -2.97
C TRP A 292 5.17 -52.24 -1.94
N LYS A 293 5.02 -52.84 -0.74
CA LYS A 293 4.39 -52.21 0.42
C LYS A 293 5.19 -50.97 0.82
N VAL A 294 4.57 -49.80 0.79
CA VAL A 294 5.05 -48.59 1.48
C VAL A 294 4.02 -48.22 2.53
N GLN A 295 4.46 -48.12 3.78
CA GLN A 295 3.66 -47.66 4.91
C GLN A 295 3.09 -46.27 4.64
N GLU A 296 1.80 -46.15 4.91
CA GLU A 296 0.96 -44.97 4.75
C GLU A 296 1.55 -43.75 5.45
N PHE A 297 1.76 -42.67 4.68
CA PHE A 297 1.63 -41.30 5.17
C PHE A 297 0.46 -40.68 4.40
N GLU A 298 -0.76 -41.04 4.81
CA GLU A 298 -1.95 -40.25 4.49
C GLU A 298 -1.90 -38.97 5.31
N ILE A 299 -1.52 -37.85 4.68
CA ILE A 299 -1.98 -36.55 5.16
C ILE A 299 -3.28 -36.28 4.42
N ALA A 300 -4.34 -36.35 5.20
CA ALA A 300 -5.74 -36.27 4.82
C ALA A 300 -6.03 -35.07 3.91
N MET A 301 -6.28 -35.37 2.64
CA MET A 301 -7.14 -34.57 1.79
C MET A 301 -8.56 -35.12 1.98
N ASN A 302 -9.12 -34.85 3.15
CA ASN A 302 -10.53 -35.08 3.48
C ASN A 302 -10.81 -34.37 4.80
N MET A 303 -11.37 -33.17 4.73
CA MET A 303 -12.48 -32.72 5.59
C MET A 303 -12.86 -31.27 5.23
N PHE A 304 -14.01 -31.18 4.56
CA PHE A 304 -14.91 -30.02 4.36
C PHE A 304 -14.46 -28.88 3.43
#